data_AF-A0A3D1HY02-F1
#
_entry.id   AF-A0A3D1HY02-F1
#
_cell.length_a   1.000
_cell.length_b   1.000
_cell.length_c   1.000
_cell.angle_alpha   90.00
_cell.angle_beta   90.00
_cell.angle_gamma   90.00
#
_symmetry.space_group_name_H-M   'P 1'
#
loop_
_entity.id
_entity.type
_entity.pdbx_description
1 polymer ?
#
loop_
_entity_poly.entity_id
_entity_poly.type
_entity_poly.pdbx_seq_one_letter_code
_entity_poly.pdbx_strand_id
1 'polypeptide(L)'
;ENSEYDEAKNEQAKIEARIVEIEAMLKNVEIIEDVKGNAKTVMVGVKVRVLDEEYGDECEYRVVGSTEADPRNGKISDESPVGKALVGKK
;
A
#
# COMPACT_ATOMS: atom_id res chain seq x y z
N GLU A 1 9.40 -42.43 3.62
CA GLU A 1 9.01 -41.01 3.74
C GLU A 1 8.52 -40.53 2.38
N ASN A 2 7.41 -39.79 2.34
CA ASN A 2 6.75 -39.39 1.09
C ASN A 2 6.87 -37.87 0.92
N SER A 3 7.88 -37.44 0.16
CA SER A 3 8.21 -36.03 -0.04
C SER A 3 7.06 -35.20 -0.60
N GLU A 4 6.18 -35.79 -1.42
CA GLU A 4 5.02 -35.10 -1.98
C GLU A 4 3.96 -34.79 -0.92
N TYR A 5 3.81 -35.67 0.08
CA TYR A 5 2.87 -35.46 1.17
C TYR A 5 3.34 -34.34 2.12
N ASP A 6 4.63 -34.30 2.42
CA ASP A 6 5.22 -33.24 3.24
C ASP A 6 5.19 -31.87 2.53
N GLU A 7 5.39 -31.86 1.21
CA GLU A 7 5.29 -30.64 0.40
C GLU A 7 3.84 -30.12 0.35
N ALA A 8 2.86 -30.98 0.10
CA ALA A 8 1.45 -30.61 0.14
C ALA A 8 1.01 -30.05 1.50
N LYS A 9 1.51 -30.63 2.60
CA LYS A 9 1.24 -30.16 3.96
C LYS A 9 1.87 -28.78 4.22
N ASN A 10 3.08 -28.54 3.71
CA ASN A 10 3.74 -27.24 3.79
C ASN A 10 3.02 -26.18 2.96
N GLU A 11 2.53 -26.51 1.77
CA GLU A 11 1.70 -25.60 0.98
C GLU A 11 0.40 -25.26 1.70
N GLN A 12 -0.29 -26.24 2.28
CA GLN A 12 -1.48 -26.00 3.09
C GLN A 12 -1.18 -25.05 4.26
N ALA A 13 -0.09 -25.28 4.99
CA ALA A 13 0.31 -24.42 6.11
C ALA A 13 0.58 -22.97 5.67
N LYS A 14 1.20 -22.77 4.50
CA LYS A 14 1.42 -21.43 3.92
C LYS A 14 0.10 -20.75 3.57
N ILE A 15 -0.84 -21.49 2.99
CA ILE A 15 -2.16 -20.97 2.65
C ILE A 15 -2.94 -20.59 3.91
N GLU A 16 -2.97 -21.45 4.92
CA GLU A 16 -3.63 -21.16 6.20
C GLU A 16 -3.00 -19.94 6.89
N ALA A 17 -1.67 -19.82 6.90
CA ALA A 17 -1.00 -18.63 7.42
C ALA A 17 -1.42 -17.36 6.66
N ARG A 18 -1.55 -17.44 5.34
CA ARG A 18 -2.01 -16.32 4.51
C ARG A 18 -3.47 -15.94 4.80
N ILE A 19 -4.34 -16.93 5.05
CA ILE A 19 -5.74 -16.69 5.43
C ILE A 19 -5.79 -15.92 6.75
N VAL A 20 -5.07 -16.38 7.78
CA VAL A 20 -5.04 -15.74 9.10
C VAL A 20 -4.53 -14.30 9.02
N GLU A 21 -3.50 -14.05 8.20
CA GLU A 21 -3.00 -12.69 7.97
C GLU A 21 -4.06 -11.79 7.34
N ILE A 22 -4.75 -12.27 6.29
CA ILE A 22 -5.81 -11.52 5.61
C ILE A 22 -6.99 -11.25 6.54
N GLU A 23 -7.42 -12.25 7.33
CA GLU A 23 -8.48 -12.07 8.31
C GLU A 23 -8.12 -11.04 9.38
N ALA A 24 -6.87 -11.05 9.85
CA ALA A 24 -6.38 -10.05 10.80
C ALA A 24 -6.34 -8.64 10.19
N MET A 25 -5.93 -8.49 8.94
CA MET A 25 -5.96 -7.21 8.24
C MET A 25 -7.40 -6.69 8.09
N LEU A 26 -8.33 -7.54 7.63
CA LEU A 26 -9.73 -7.18 7.45
C LEU A 26 -10.42 -6.84 8.78
N LYS A 27 -10.05 -7.50 9.88
CA LYS A 27 -10.64 -7.24 11.20
C LYS A 27 -10.26 -5.87 11.76
N ASN A 28 -9.08 -5.35 11.40
CA ASN A 28 -8.53 -4.11 11.93
C ASN A 28 -8.52 -2.97 10.90
N VAL A 29 -9.16 -3.14 9.75
CA VAL A 29 -9.18 -2.10 8.71
C VAL A 29 -10.06 -0.92 9.14
N GLU A 30 -9.57 0.29 8.93
CA GLU A 30 -10.33 1.52 9.06
C GLU A 30 -10.53 2.14 7.67
N ILE A 31 -11.79 2.44 7.32
CA ILE A 31 -12.11 3.06 6.03
C ILE A 31 -11.92 4.56 6.16
N ILE A 32 -10.94 5.09 5.43
CA ILE A 32 -10.74 6.54 5.30
C ILE A 32 -11.63 7.03 4.15
N GLU A 33 -12.55 7.95 4.42
CA GLU A 33 -13.37 8.56 3.38
C GLU A 33 -12.49 9.39 2.43
N ASP A 34 -12.70 9.20 1.12
CA ASP A 34 -12.04 10.01 0.10
C ASP A 34 -12.39 11.49 0.33
N VAL A 35 -11.39 12.31 0.61
CA VAL A 35 -11.57 13.75 0.74
C VAL A 35 -11.96 14.28 -0.64
N LYS A 36 -13.26 14.42 -0.89
CA LYS A 36 -13.80 15.08 -2.08
C LYS A 36 -13.45 16.57 -2.03
N GLY A 37 -12.28 16.92 -2.55
CA GLY A 37 -11.81 18.29 -2.67
C GLY A 37 -10.30 18.41 -2.74
N ASN A 38 -9.80 19.60 -3.04
CA ASN A 38 -8.37 19.93 -2.96
C ASN A 38 -7.92 19.81 -1.51
N ALA A 39 -7.51 18.60 -1.11
CA ALA A 39 -6.80 18.39 0.12
C ALA A 39 -5.55 19.27 0.08
N LYS A 40 -5.56 20.38 0.83
CA LYS A 40 -4.43 21.31 0.92
C LYS A 40 -3.22 20.71 1.62
N THR A 41 -3.35 19.49 2.12
CA THR A 41 -2.34 18.76 2.85
C THR A 41 -2.40 17.31 2.39
N VAL A 42 -1.24 16.74 2.06
CA VAL A 42 -1.11 15.34 1.67
C VAL A 42 -1.34 14.45 2.90
N MET A 43 -2.25 13.51 2.77
CA MET A 43 -2.59 12.48 3.76
C MET A 43 -2.98 11.18 3.06
N VAL A 44 -3.13 10.09 3.81
CA VAL A 44 -3.57 8.80 3.27
C VAL A 44 -4.92 8.98 2.54
N GLY A 45 -5.02 8.39 1.34
CA GLY A 45 -6.17 8.50 0.45
C GLY A 45 -6.03 9.55 -0.65
N VAL A 46 -5.15 10.55 -0.47
CA VAL A 46 -4.99 11.68 -1.39
C VAL A 46 -4.14 11.32 -2.61
N LYS A 47 -4.53 11.86 -3.78
CA LYS A 47 -3.70 11.89 -4.99
C LYS A 47 -2.83 13.14 -5.02
N VAL A 48 -1.56 12.95 -5.33
CA VAL A 48 -0.54 14.00 -5.43
C VAL A 48 0.11 13.96 -6.81
N ARG A 49 0.46 15.13 -7.32
CA ARG A 49 1.29 15.27 -8.53
C ARG A 49 2.66 15.78 -8.10
N VAL A 50 3.70 15.12 -8.57
CA VAL A 50 5.10 15.43 -8.27
C VAL A 50 5.78 15.75 -9.59
N LEU A 51 6.47 16.89 -9.64
CA LEU A 51 7.30 17.26 -10.78
C LEU A 51 8.71 16.69 -10.55
N ASP A 52 9.21 15.95 -11.54
CA ASP A 52 10.61 15.59 -11.63
C ASP A 52 11.40 16.79 -12.19
N GLU A 53 12.23 17.42 -11.37
CA GLU A 53 13.01 18.60 -11.79
C GLU A 53 14.17 18.25 -12.73
N GLU A 54 14.60 16.99 -12.79
CA GLU A 54 15.71 16.54 -13.65
C GLU A 54 15.23 16.32 -15.09
N TYR A 55 14.06 15.70 -15.24
CA TYR A 55 13.48 15.35 -16.54
C TYR A 55 12.33 16.26 -16.98
N GLY A 56 11.75 17.05 -16.07
CA GLY A 56 10.62 17.95 -16.33
C GLY A 56 9.26 17.24 -16.42
N ASP A 57 9.20 15.97 -16.01
CA ASP A 57 8.01 15.14 -16.12
C ASP A 57 7.13 15.21 -14.86
N GLU A 58 5.81 15.24 -15.05
CA GLU A 58 4.85 15.15 -13.94
C GLU A 58 4.44 13.69 -13.69
N CYS A 59 4.62 13.22 -12.45
CA CYS A 59 4.18 11.90 -11.99
C CYS A 59 2.99 12.04 -11.04
N GLU A 60 1.94 11.24 -11.23
CA GLU A 60 0.80 11.15 -10.29
C GLU A 60 0.96 9.94 -9.37
N TYR A 61 0.80 10.16 -8.06
CA TYR A 61 0.79 9.11 -7.04
C TYR A 61 -0.43 9.21 -6.13
N ARG A 62 -0.88 8.08 -5.60
CA ARG A 62 -1.86 8.02 -4.51
C ARG A 62 -1.17 7.57 -3.24
N VAL A 63 -1.25 8.38 -2.18
CA VAL A 63 -0.75 7.98 -0.87
C VAL A 63 -1.75 7.01 -0.25
N VAL A 64 -1.29 5.83 0.12
CA VAL A 64 -2.09 4.74 0.70
C VAL A 64 -1.38 4.18 1.93
N GLY A 65 -2.04 3.30 2.68
CA GLY A 65 -1.39 2.56 3.77
C GLY A 65 -0.35 1.55 3.24
N SER A 66 0.56 1.10 4.10
CA SER A 66 1.60 0.12 3.76
C SER A 66 1.06 -1.18 3.15
N THR A 67 -0.08 -1.67 3.63
CA THR A 67 -0.74 -2.88 3.12
C THR A 67 -1.23 -2.76 1.67
N GLU A 68 -1.56 -1.55 1.22
CA GLU A 68 -2.15 -1.31 -0.11
C GLU A 68 -1.13 -0.77 -1.12
N ALA A 69 0.12 -0.64 -0.69
CA ALA A 69 1.18 -0.04 -1.48
C ALA A 69 1.50 -0.86 -2.73
N ASP A 70 1.51 -0.19 -3.87
CA ASP A 70 1.83 -0.76 -5.15
C ASP A 70 2.49 0.33 -6.02
N PRO A 71 3.82 0.51 -5.90
CA PRO A 71 4.54 1.55 -6.61
C PRO A 71 4.40 1.45 -8.14
N ARG A 72 4.18 0.24 -8.68
CA ARG A 72 4.01 0.03 -10.12
C ARG A 72 2.70 0.61 -10.63
N ASN A 73 1.68 0.67 -9.78
CA ASN A 73 0.38 1.26 -10.07
C ASN A 73 0.23 2.66 -9.44
N GLY A 74 1.34 3.32 -9.09
CA GLY A 74 1.33 4.67 -8.54
C GLY A 74 0.79 4.78 -7.11
N LYS A 75 0.67 3.67 -6.36
CA LYS A 75 0.24 3.67 -4.96
C LYS A 75 1.46 3.66 -4.03
N ILE A 76 1.69 4.75 -3.32
CA ILE A 76 2.84 4.93 -2.42
C ILE A 76 2.39 4.78 -0.98
N SER A 77 3.07 3.94 -0.20
CA SER A 77 2.85 3.84 1.25
C SER A 77 3.23 5.15 1.94
N ASP A 78 2.38 5.62 2.86
CA ASP A 78 2.67 6.70 3.81
C ASP A 78 3.92 6.43 4.68
N GLU A 79 4.24 5.16 4.94
CA GLU A 79 5.41 4.74 5.72
C GLU A 79 6.72 4.70 4.90
N SER A 80 6.63 4.77 3.56
CA SER A 80 7.78 4.76 2.66
C SER A 80 8.58 6.08 2.72
N PRO A 81 9.86 6.12 2.29
CA PRO A 81 10.64 7.36 2.27
C PRO A 81 9.96 8.48 1.47
N VAL A 82 9.37 8.14 0.32
CA VAL A 82 8.64 9.09 -0.53
C VAL A 82 7.32 9.51 0.13
N GLY A 83 6.56 8.56 0.68
CA GLY A 83 5.33 8.85 1.41
C GLY A 83 5.56 9.78 2.60
N LYS A 84 6.55 9.49 3.45
CA LYS A 84 6.93 10.35 4.59
C LYS A 84 7.37 11.75 4.19
N ALA A 85 8.02 11.90 3.04
CA ALA A 85 8.42 13.21 2.53
C ALA A 85 7.23 14.02 2.01
N LEU A 86 6.20 13.35 1.49
CA LEU A 86 4.99 13.95 0.93
C LEU A 86 3.94 14.24 1.99
N VAL A 87 3.71 13.33 2.96
CA VAL A 87 2.71 13.48 4.03
C VAL A 87 2.93 14.80 4.78
N GLY A 88 1.87 15.60 4.93
CA GLY A 88 1.92 16.91 5.57
C GLY A 88 2.40 18.07 4.69
N LYS A 89 2.88 17.80 3.47
CA LYS A 89 3.15 18.84 2.45
C LYS A 89 1.85 19.33 1.83
N LYS A 90 1.92 20.46 1.11
CA LYS A 90 0.78 21.09 0.42
C LYS A 90 0.93 21.01 -1.08
#